data_AF-A0A2P5MDC4-F1
#
_entry.id   AF-A0A2P5MDC4-F1
#
_cell.length_a   1.000
_cell.length_b   1.000
_cell.length_c   1.000
_cell.angle_alpha   90.00
_cell.angle_beta   90.00
_cell.angle_gamma   90.00
#
_symmetry.space_group_name_H-M   'P 1'
#
loop_
_entity.id
_entity.type
_entity.pdbx_description
1 polymer ?
#
loop_
_entity_poly.entity_id
_entity_poly.type
_entity_poly.pdbx_seq_one_letter_code
_entity_poly.pdbx_strand_id
1 'polypeptide(L)'
;MKNQLKLLTVAVLASMGAEAYASSVTYVLDQTNVSGFTEPGNFGTVTIEDGVNIFGDSNAVKFTVDVNNEVLRSRPSSPYRNDDALGVQQFGFNLNGISLPSARELNSIRLPTIFDPRSYSVTLNARLDGFGTFAVIDRTFDEERVVDPLVFYIVGIEGDSINSYIAPSTGSASQGNALFAAEIVGFQALIDNSGSTYYKKRPTLVDEGYFATSAGSQPLPPTGDPSAVPLPAAVWMFGAGLMGLLRFTRRRSLAA
;
A
#
# COMPACT_ATOMS: atom_id res chain seq x y z
N MET A 1 43.10 -5.34 -33.92
CA MET A 1 42.91 -5.18 -32.45
C MET A 1 41.73 -4.27 -32.06
N LYS A 2 41.32 -3.26 -32.85
CA LYS A 2 40.21 -2.35 -32.50
C LYS A 2 38.81 -3.01 -32.36
N ASN A 3 38.59 -4.20 -32.94
CA ASN A 3 37.26 -4.84 -32.93
C ASN A 3 37.06 -5.86 -31.79
N GLN A 4 38.14 -6.35 -31.16
CA GLN A 4 38.06 -7.32 -30.06
C GLN A 4 37.74 -6.64 -28.71
N LEU A 5 38.08 -5.35 -28.58
CA LEU A 5 37.77 -4.56 -27.38
C LEU A 5 36.27 -4.25 -27.24
N LYS A 6 35.53 -4.18 -28.35
CA LYS A 6 34.07 -3.90 -28.34
C LYS A 6 33.24 -5.10 -27.86
N LEU A 7 33.73 -6.33 -28.03
CA LEU A 7 32.98 -7.53 -27.66
C LEU A 7 33.02 -7.81 -26.15
N LEU A 8 34.11 -7.44 -25.47
CA LEU A 8 34.27 -7.65 -24.04
C LEU A 8 33.45 -6.66 -23.19
N THR A 9 33.15 -5.47 -23.73
CA THR A 9 32.31 -4.46 -23.05
C THR A 9 30.84 -4.87 -23.00
N VAL A 10 30.36 -5.69 -23.95
CA VAL A 10 28.95 -6.10 -24.04
C VAL A 10 28.63 -7.26 -23.09
N ALA A 11 29.57 -8.15 -22.81
CA ALA A 11 29.32 -9.35 -21.99
C ALA A 11 29.22 -9.07 -20.47
N VAL A 12 29.83 -7.98 -19.98
CA VAL A 12 29.81 -7.60 -18.56
C VAL A 12 28.48 -6.96 -18.14
N LEU A 13 27.74 -6.38 -19.09
CA LEU A 13 26.43 -5.77 -18.86
C LEU A 13 25.29 -6.80 -18.72
N ALA A 14 25.51 -8.06 -19.10
CA ALA A 14 24.45 -9.06 -19.20
C ALA A 14 24.30 -10.00 -18.00
N SER A 15 25.22 -9.98 -17.02
CA SER A 15 25.24 -10.95 -15.91
C SER A 15 24.91 -10.36 -14.53
N MET A 16 24.48 -9.10 -14.47
CA MET A 16 23.85 -8.56 -13.27
C MET A 16 22.39 -9.01 -13.26
N GLY A 17 22.16 -10.25 -12.82
CA GLY A 17 20.82 -10.67 -12.44
C GLY A 17 20.35 -9.74 -11.34
N ALA A 18 19.49 -8.79 -11.70
CA ALA A 18 18.81 -7.95 -10.73
C ALA A 18 18.02 -8.90 -9.83
N GLU A 19 18.38 -8.96 -8.55
CA GLU A 19 17.41 -9.40 -7.56
C GLU A 19 16.24 -8.44 -7.72
N ALA A 20 15.11 -8.96 -8.21
CA ALA A 20 13.88 -8.21 -8.30
C ALA A 20 13.42 -8.01 -6.85
N TYR A 21 13.93 -6.95 -6.22
CA TYR A 21 13.38 -6.50 -4.95
C TYR A 21 11.90 -6.22 -5.20
N ALA A 22 11.07 -6.75 -4.32
CA ALA A 22 9.69 -6.32 -4.22
C ALA A 22 9.69 -4.79 -4.15
N SER A 23 9.13 -4.15 -5.18
CA SER A 23 8.94 -2.70 -5.13
C SER A 23 7.90 -2.43 -4.05
N SER A 24 8.06 -1.37 -3.27
CA SER A 24 7.09 -1.00 -2.25
C SER A 24 6.87 0.50 -2.23
N VAL A 25 5.62 0.90 -2.05
CA VAL A 25 5.20 2.30 -1.88
C VAL A 25 4.18 2.40 -0.76
N THR A 26 4.23 3.50 0.00
CA THR A 26 3.29 3.74 1.11
C THR A 26 2.59 5.08 0.93
N TYR A 27 1.28 5.12 1.10
CA TYR A 27 0.47 6.33 1.09
C TYR A 27 -0.15 6.57 2.46
N VAL A 28 -0.45 7.83 2.79
CA VAL A 28 -1.11 8.20 4.04
C VAL A 28 -2.58 8.48 3.77
N LEU A 29 -3.46 7.94 4.62
CA LEU A 29 -4.85 8.37 4.71
C LEU A 29 -4.89 9.65 5.57
N ASP A 30 -4.91 10.80 4.92
CA ASP A 30 -4.74 12.13 5.52
C ASP A 30 -5.99 13.02 5.48
N GLN A 31 -7.08 12.53 4.88
CA GLN A 31 -8.39 13.14 4.86
C GLN A 31 -9.42 12.27 5.60
N THR A 32 -10.50 12.88 6.08
CA THR A 32 -11.63 12.21 6.69
C THR A 32 -12.94 12.98 6.49
N ASN A 33 -14.06 12.26 6.42
CA ASN A 33 -15.38 12.89 6.45
C ASN A 33 -15.91 13.11 7.89
N VAL A 34 -15.16 12.66 8.90
CA VAL A 34 -15.57 12.72 10.30
C VAL A 34 -15.21 14.07 10.91
N SER A 35 -16.24 14.83 11.28
CA SER A 35 -16.05 16.09 12.01
C SER A 35 -15.38 15.87 13.36
N GLY A 36 -14.43 16.73 13.73
CA GLY A 36 -13.74 16.70 15.03
C GLY A 36 -12.31 16.17 14.96
N PHE A 37 -11.89 15.61 13.82
CA PHE A 37 -10.47 15.46 13.50
C PHE A 37 -9.94 16.72 12.80
N THR A 38 -8.68 17.04 13.07
CA THR A 38 -7.97 18.11 12.38
C THR A 38 -7.29 17.52 11.15
N GLU A 39 -7.59 18.05 9.97
CA GLU A 39 -6.91 17.71 8.72
C GLU A 39 -5.77 18.69 8.41
N PRO A 40 -4.70 18.25 7.71
CA PRO A 40 -4.40 16.86 7.35
C PRO A 40 -3.92 16.04 8.56
N GLY A 41 -4.33 14.77 8.62
CA GLY A 41 -3.93 13.82 9.67
C GLY A 41 -3.09 12.66 9.13
N ASN A 42 -2.60 11.79 9.99
CA ASN A 42 -2.16 10.44 9.58
C ASN A 42 -3.11 9.45 10.26
N PHE A 43 -4.23 9.14 9.61
CA PHE A 43 -5.26 8.25 10.15
C PHE A 43 -4.94 6.78 9.87
N GLY A 44 -4.02 6.52 8.96
CA GLY A 44 -3.55 5.20 8.59
C GLY A 44 -2.64 5.28 7.37
N THR A 45 -2.08 4.14 7.00
CA THR A 45 -1.22 4.01 5.82
C THR A 45 -1.67 2.86 4.92
N VAL A 46 -1.44 3.03 3.63
CA VAL A 46 -1.65 2.00 2.61
C VAL A 46 -0.30 1.68 2.01
N THR A 47 0.23 0.49 2.32
CA THR A 47 1.46 -0.02 1.72
C THR A 47 1.14 -1.04 0.64
N ILE A 48 1.72 -0.83 -0.54
CA ILE A 48 1.60 -1.74 -1.68
C ILE A 48 2.97 -2.32 -1.95
N GLU A 49 3.05 -3.64 -2.06
CA GLU A 49 4.27 -4.38 -2.37
C GLU A 49 4.05 -5.20 -3.64
N ASP A 50 4.95 -5.07 -4.62
CA ASP A 50 4.95 -5.81 -5.89
C ASP A 50 5.90 -7.01 -5.82
N GLY A 51 5.71 -8.02 -6.66
CA GLY A 51 6.64 -9.15 -6.80
C GLY A 51 6.70 -10.06 -5.57
N VAL A 52 5.63 -10.11 -4.77
CA VAL A 52 5.56 -11.00 -3.62
C VAL A 52 5.26 -12.42 -4.13
N ASN A 53 6.02 -13.42 -3.67
CA ASN A 53 5.74 -14.81 -4.04
C ASN A 53 4.68 -15.41 -3.12
N ILE A 54 3.44 -15.50 -3.61
CA ILE A 54 2.28 -15.98 -2.88
C ILE A 54 1.55 -17.01 -3.75
N PHE A 55 1.29 -18.19 -3.21
CA PHE A 55 0.59 -19.29 -3.90
C PHE A 55 1.20 -19.70 -5.27
N GLY A 56 2.49 -19.48 -5.47
CA GLY A 56 3.18 -19.79 -6.73
C GLY A 56 3.06 -18.70 -7.79
N ASP A 57 2.39 -17.59 -7.49
CA ASP A 57 2.45 -16.37 -8.28
C ASP A 57 3.62 -15.51 -7.78
N SER A 58 4.62 -15.29 -8.62
CA SER A 58 5.78 -14.45 -8.32
C SER A 58 5.53 -12.96 -8.55
N ASN A 59 4.39 -12.60 -9.12
CA ASN A 59 4.01 -11.23 -9.47
C ASN A 59 2.83 -10.76 -8.62
N ALA A 60 2.57 -11.41 -7.47
CA ALA A 60 1.46 -11.00 -6.63
C ALA A 60 1.70 -9.59 -6.06
N VAL A 61 0.64 -8.78 -6.05
CA VAL A 61 0.64 -7.48 -5.40
C VAL A 61 -0.03 -7.60 -4.03
N LYS A 62 0.70 -7.25 -2.98
CA LYS A 62 0.24 -7.25 -1.60
C LYS A 62 -0.15 -5.84 -1.17
N PHE A 63 -1.30 -5.73 -0.54
CA PHE A 63 -1.74 -4.53 0.16
C PHE A 63 -1.68 -4.75 1.66
N THR A 64 -1.23 -3.73 2.38
CA THR A 64 -1.29 -3.64 3.85
C THR A 64 -1.88 -2.28 4.20
N VAL A 65 -3.07 -2.29 4.82
CA VAL A 65 -3.76 -1.09 5.30
C VAL A 65 -3.67 -1.09 6.81
N ASP A 66 -2.84 -0.21 7.34
CA ASP A 66 -2.53 -0.11 8.76
C ASP A 66 -3.19 1.14 9.35
N VAL A 67 -3.93 0.98 10.44
CA VAL A 67 -4.69 2.05 11.07
C VAL A 67 -3.82 2.75 12.12
N ASN A 68 -3.78 4.09 12.11
CA ASN A 68 -3.03 4.82 13.12
C ASN A 68 -3.80 4.85 14.45
N ASN A 69 -3.54 3.82 15.25
CA ASN A 69 -4.11 3.64 16.58
C ASN A 69 -3.88 4.84 17.52
N GLU A 70 -2.77 5.56 17.42
CA GLU A 70 -2.50 6.70 18.32
C GLU A 70 -3.46 7.87 18.06
N VAL A 71 -3.76 8.13 16.78
CA VAL A 71 -4.69 9.20 16.39
C VAL A 71 -6.12 8.81 16.74
N LEU A 72 -6.49 7.56 16.50
CA LEU A 72 -7.88 7.09 16.61
C LEU A 72 -8.28 6.62 18.03
N ARG A 73 -7.33 6.20 18.87
CA ARG A 73 -7.57 5.78 20.28
C ARG A 73 -7.35 6.92 21.29
N SER A 74 -7.17 8.16 20.85
CA SER A 74 -6.82 9.29 21.72
C SER A 74 -7.90 9.71 22.75
N ARG A 75 -8.94 8.90 22.99
CA ARG A 75 -10.02 9.21 23.93
C ARG A 75 -10.39 8.04 24.86
N PRO A 76 -10.80 8.35 26.10
CA PRO A 76 -10.89 7.38 27.18
C PRO A 76 -11.77 6.20 26.81
N SER A 77 -11.27 4.99 27.07
CA SER A 77 -11.97 3.73 26.86
C SER A 77 -13.41 3.83 27.37
N SER A 78 -14.36 3.66 26.46
CA SER A 78 -15.75 3.49 26.87
C SER A 78 -15.81 2.15 27.62
N PRO A 79 -16.31 2.10 28.86
CA PRO A 79 -16.46 0.84 29.58
C PRO A 79 -17.44 -0.13 28.92
N TYR A 80 -18.07 0.27 27.81
CA TYR A 80 -19.09 -0.49 27.09
C TYR A 80 -18.63 -1.03 25.72
N ARG A 81 -17.42 -0.71 25.24
CA ARG A 81 -16.90 -1.28 23.98
C ARG A 81 -15.63 -2.07 24.25
N ASN A 82 -15.58 -3.28 23.72
CA ASN A 82 -14.34 -4.04 23.65
C ASN A 82 -13.42 -3.30 22.67
N ASP A 83 -12.21 -2.95 23.10
CA ASP A 83 -11.18 -2.29 22.27
C ASP A 83 -10.72 -3.15 21.07
N ASP A 84 -11.30 -4.35 20.91
CA ASP A 84 -11.06 -5.32 19.85
C ASP A 84 -11.77 -4.97 18.53
N ALA A 85 -12.58 -3.92 18.51
CA ALA A 85 -13.40 -3.55 17.36
C ALA A 85 -12.81 -2.42 16.50
N LEU A 86 -11.54 -2.03 16.70
CA LEU A 86 -10.87 -1.02 15.88
C LEU A 86 -10.18 -1.66 14.67
N GLY A 87 -10.48 -1.17 13.47
CA GLY A 87 -9.85 -1.65 12.25
C GLY A 87 -10.59 -1.24 10.98
N VAL A 88 -10.14 -1.80 9.85
CA VAL A 88 -10.68 -1.51 8.52
C VAL A 88 -11.87 -2.42 8.24
N GLN A 89 -13.03 -1.82 7.96
CA GLN A 89 -14.23 -2.52 7.52
C GLN A 89 -14.32 -2.60 5.99
N GLN A 90 -14.08 -1.48 5.33
CA GLN A 90 -14.04 -1.38 3.87
C GLN A 90 -12.75 -0.74 3.40
N PHE A 91 -12.21 -1.21 2.28
CA PHE A 91 -11.05 -0.61 1.64
C PHE A 91 -11.27 -0.44 0.14
N GLY A 92 -11.18 0.79 -0.32
CA GLY A 92 -11.32 1.18 -1.72
C GLY A 92 -10.00 1.50 -2.38
N PHE A 93 -9.79 0.94 -3.56
CA PHE A 93 -8.70 1.23 -4.48
C PHE A 93 -9.24 1.34 -5.90
N ASN A 94 -8.42 1.83 -6.83
CA ASN A 94 -8.78 1.90 -8.25
C ASN A 94 -7.71 1.27 -9.12
N LEU A 95 -8.10 0.98 -10.35
CA LEU A 95 -7.23 0.38 -11.35
C LEU A 95 -6.80 1.44 -12.36
N ASN A 96 -5.53 1.39 -12.74
CA ASN A 96 -4.96 2.23 -13.78
C ASN A 96 -4.60 1.38 -15.00
N GLY A 97 -5.39 1.45 -16.06
CA GLY A 97 -5.07 0.78 -17.34
C GLY A 97 -5.19 -0.75 -17.31
N ILE A 98 -5.59 -1.35 -16.18
CA ILE A 98 -5.93 -2.77 -16.07
C ILE A 98 -7.42 -2.93 -15.81
N SER A 99 -8.01 -3.99 -16.34
CA SER A 99 -9.38 -4.39 -15.98
C SER A 99 -9.28 -5.46 -14.91
N LEU A 100 -10.07 -5.33 -13.84
CA LEU A 100 -10.23 -6.45 -12.92
C LEU A 100 -10.84 -7.62 -13.72
N PRO A 101 -10.39 -8.85 -13.47
CA PRO A 101 -11.11 -10.03 -13.92
C PRO A 101 -12.58 -9.89 -13.50
N SER A 102 -13.49 -10.43 -14.30
CA SER A 102 -14.93 -10.32 -14.05
C SER A 102 -15.28 -10.71 -12.60
N ALA A 103 -16.42 -10.27 -12.05
CA ALA A 103 -16.77 -10.56 -10.65
C ALA A 103 -16.79 -12.08 -10.30
N ARG A 104 -16.87 -12.97 -11.31
CA ARG A 104 -16.72 -14.42 -11.16
C ARG A 104 -15.27 -14.90 -11.01
N GLU A 105 -14.32 -14.14 -11.51
CA GLU A 105 -12.88 -14.39 -11.48
C GLU A 105 -12.20 -13.72 -10.28
N LEU A 106 -12.94 -12.97 -9.45
CA LEU A 106 -12.52 -12.42 -8.14
C LEU A 106 -11.97 -13.45 -7.15
N ASN A 107 -11.99 -14.74 -7.48
CA ASN A 107 -11.09 -15.73 -6.89
C ASN A 107 -9.60 -15.31 -6.98
N SER A 108 -9.23 -14.40 -7.88
CA SER A 108 -7.89 -13.82 -7.98
C SER A 108 -7.52 -12.91 -6.80
N ILE A 109 -8.50 -12.38 -6.05
CA ILE A 109 -8.21 -11.66 -4.80
C ILE A 109 -8.18 -12.69 -3.69
N ARG A 110 -6.96 -13.01 -3.25
CA ARG A 110 -6.72 -13.94 -2.16
C ARG A 110 -6.52 -13.13 -0.90
N LEU A 111 -7.47 -13.28 0.01
CA LEU A 111 -7.34 -12.74 1.35
C LEU A 111 -6.41 -13.65 2.17
N PRO A 112 -5.74 -13.13 3.20
CA PRO A 112 -4.86 -13.94 4.03
C PRO A 112 -5.64 -15.12 4.59
N THR A 113 -5.02 -16.30 4.54
CA THR A 113 -5.55 -17.56 5.07
C THR A 113 -5.85 -17.55 6.57
N ILE A 114 -5.55 -16.45 7.27
CA ILE A 114 -5.88 -16.25 8.70
C ILE A 114 -7.38 -15.95 8.89
N PHE A 115 -8.07 -15.43 7.86
CA PHE A 115 -9.50 -15.13 7.90
C PHE A 115 -10.30 -16.12 7.06
N ASP A 116 -11.55 -16.39 7.47
CA ASP A 116 -12.47 -17.15 6.62
C ASP A 116 -12.65 -16.36 5.31
N PRO A 117 -12.25 -16.89 4.15
CA PRO A 117 -12.38 -16.20 2.88
C PRO A 117 -13.83 -15.88 2.50
N ARG A 118 -14.82 -16.41 3.24
CA ARG A 118 -16.25 -16.05 3.11
C ARG A 118 -16.60 -14.68 3.68
N SER A 119 -15.71 -14.09 4.47
CA SER A 119 -16.02 -12.88 5.26
C SER A 119 -15.77 -11.59 4.50
N TYR A 120 -15.38 -11.67 3.24
CA TYR A 120 -15.10 -10.53 2.39
C TYR A 120 -15.68 -10.72 1.00
N SER A 121 -16.12 -9.60 0.43
CA SER A 121 -16.57 -9.49 -0.94
C SER A 121 -15.84 -8.35 -1.63
N VAL A 122 -15.80 -8.38 -2.96
CA VAL A 122 -15.26 -7.26 -3.74
C VAL A 122 -16.40 -6.67 -4.55
N THR A 123 -16.69 -5.40 -4.28
CA THR A 123 -17.74 -4.64 -4.96
C THR A 123 -17.08 -3.62 -5.88
N LEU A 124 -17.39 -3.70 -7.17
CA LEU A 124 -16.93 -2.72 -8.16
C LEU A 124 -17.85 -1.51 -8.17
N ASN A 125 -17.27 -0.33 -8.37
CA ASN A 125 -17.96 0.95 -8.44
C ASN A 125 -18.76 1.28 -7.16
N ALA A 126 -18.24 0.89 -6.00
CA ALA A 126 -18.79 1.28 -4.72
C ALA A 126 -18.29 2.67 -4.31
N ARG A 127 -19.17 3.46 -3.69
CA ARG A 127 -18.85 4.80 -3.22
C ARG A 127 -18.37 4.72 -1.78
N LEU A 128 -17.19 5.26 -1.51
CA LEU A 128 -16.71 5.50 -0.14
C LEU A 128 -16.87 6.98 0.15
N ASP A 129 -17.59 7.29 1.22
CA ASP A 129 -18.27 8.57 1.35
C ASP A 129 -17.29 9.76 1.31
N GLY A 130 -17.63 10.75 0.48
CA GLY A 130 -16.82 11.95 0.25
C GLY A 130 -15.76 11.82 -0.84
N PHE A 131 -15.20 10.63 -1.06
CA PHE A 131 -13.92 10.44 -1.77
C PHE A 131 -14.02 9.83 -3.17
N GLY A 132 -15.23 9.58 -3.66
CA GLY A 132 -15.49 9.09 -5.02
C GLY A 132 -15.88 7.62 -5.06
N THR A 133 -15.63 6.99 -6.21
CA THR A 133 -16.05 5.62 -6.54
C THR A 133 -14.83 4.72 -6.74
N PHE A 134 -14.88 3.52 -6.17
CA PHE A 134 -13.76 2.58 -6.03
C PHE A 134 -14.14 1.13 -6.39
N ALA A 135 -13.14 0.29 -6.60
CA ALA A 135 -13.25 -1.13 -6.29
C ALA A 135 -13.02 -1.30 -4.78
N VAL A 136 -14.01 -1.85 -4.09
CA VAL A 136 -14.03 -1.94 -2.63
C VAL A 136 -13.94 -3.39 -2.20
N ILE A 137 -12.99 -3.69 -1.32
CA ILE A 137 -12.99 -4.90 -0.50
C ILE A 137 -13.87 -4.58 0.71
N ASP A 138 -14.98 -5.27 0.82
CA ASP A 138 -16.00 -5.07 1.84
C ASP A 138 -16.10 -6.32 2.71
N ARG A 139 -16.03 -6.15 4.01
CA ARG A 139 -16.23 -7.24 4.96
C ARG A 139 -17.72 -7.47 5.21
N THR A 140 -18.17 -8.71 5.12
CA THR A 140 -19.56 -9.05 5.49
C THR A 140 -19.79 -8.88 7.00
N PHE A 141 -20.90 -8.22 7.35
CA PHE A 141 -21.26 -7.70 8.68
C PHE A 141 -21.44 -8.75 9.80
N ASP A 142 -21.33 -10.05 9.50
CA ASP A 142 -21.68 -11.11 10.45
C ASP A 142 -20.54 -11.48 11.42
N GLU A 143 -19.38 -10.82 11.31
CA GLU A 143 -18.22 -11.08 12.18
C GLU A 143 -17.79 -9.83 12.96
N GLU A 144 -17.88 -9.91 14.29
CA GLU A 144 -17.57 -8.84 15.27
C GLU A 144 -16.11 -8.32 15.27
N ARG A 145 -15.22 -8.80 14.38
CA ARG A 145 -13.77 -8.59 14.52
C ARG A 145 -13.13 -7.90 13.33
N VAL A 146 -13.30 -6.59 13.17
CA VAL A 146 -12.53 -5.82 12.18
C VAL A 146 -11.02 -6.06 12.29
N VAL A 147 -10.31 -5.88 11.17
CA VAL A 147 -8.90 -6.26 11.06
C VAL A 147 -8.04 -5.01 11.01
N ASP A 148 -6.99 -5.02 11.83
CA ASP A 148 -5.92 -4.04 11.83
C ASP A 148 -4.56 -4.77 12.04
N PRO A 149 -3.64 -4.77 11.06
CA PRO A 149 -3.78 -4.20 9.72
C PRO A 149 -4.60 -5.12 8.79
N LEU A 150 -5.41 -4.53 7.90
CA LEU A 150 -6.01 -5.28 6.79
C LEU A 150 -4.93 -5.61 5.75
N VAL A 151 -4.64 -6.90 5.57
CA VAL A 151 -3.70 -7.39 4.55
C VAL A 151 -4.47 -8.15 3.49
N PHE A 152 -4.16 -7.98 2.21
CA PHE A 152 -4.71 -8.81 1.14
C PHE A 152 -3.78 -8.85 -0.08
N TYR A 153 -4.05 -9.80 -0.98
CA TYR A 153 -3.22 -10.02 -2.17
C TYR A 153 -4.09 -10.03 -3.42
N ILE A 154 -3.55 -9.44 -4.49
CA ILE A 154 -4.06 -9.58 -5.84
C ILE A 154 -3.09 -10.50 -6.60
N VAL A 155 -3.60 -11.63 -7.09
CA VAL A 155 -2.82 -12.66 -7.78
C VAL A 155 -3.42 -12.99 -9.15
N GLY A 156 -2.64 -13.58 -10.04
CA GLY A 156 -3.11 -14.12 -11.32
C GLY A 156 -3.43 -13.07 -12.38
N ILE A 157 -2.96 -11.83 -12.20
CA ILE A 157 -3.04 -10.77 -13.22
C ILE A 157 -1.66 -10.67 -13.88
N GLU A 158 -1.58 -11.01 -15.16
CA GLU A 158 -0.30 -10.96 -15.86
C GLU A 158 0.10 -9.51 -16.18
N GLY A 159 1.30 -9.12 -15.75
CA GLY A 159 1.89 -7.81 -16.08
C GLY A 159 1.30 -6.64 -15.30
N ASP A 160 0.57 -6.90 -14.21
CA ASP A 160 0.29 -5.85 -13.24
C ASP A 160 1.56 -5.43 -12.51
N SER A 161 1.45 -4.29 -11.84
CA SER A 161 2.49 -3.72 -10.99
C SER A 161 1.84 -2.81 -9.97
N ILE A 162 2.61 -2.26 -9.04
CA ILE A 162 2.14 -1.20 -8.13
C ILE A 162 1.39 -0.08 -8.87
N ASN A 163 1.91 0.39 -10.01
CA ASN A 163 1.30 1.51 -10.75
C ASN A 163 -0.08 1.17 -11.32
N SER A 164 -0.39 -0.12 -11.48
CA SER A 164 -1.69 -0.59 -11.94
C SER A 164 -2.80 -0.37 -10.91
N TYR A 165 -2.46 -0.09 -9.66
CA TYR A 165 -3.41 0.08 -8.55
C TYR A 165 -3.40 1.49 -7.93
N ILE A 166 -2.62 2.40 -8.50
CA ILE A 166 -2.56 3.80 -8.09
C ILE A 166 -3.32 4.61 -9.13
N ALA A 167 -4.62 4.74 -8.92
CA ALA A 167 -5.49 5.59 -9.73
C ALA A 167 -6.40 6.44 -8.83
N PRO A 168 -6.65 7.71 -9.20
CA PRO A 168 -7.70 8.47 -8.57
C PRO A 168 -9.05 7.78 -8.73
N SER A 169 -9.89 7.91 -7.72
CA SER A 169 -11.29 7.51 -7.77
C SER A 169 -12.05 8.24 -8.85
N THR A 170 -13.21 7.68 -9.19
CA THR A 170 -14.08 8.21 -10.24
C THR A 170 -15.39 8.75 -9.67
N GLY A 171 -16.19 9.38 -10.53
CA GLY A 171 -17.48 9.95 -10.16
C GLY A 171 -17.37 11.29 -9.44
N SER A 172 -18.45 11.69 -8.76
CA SER A 172 -18.54 12.96 -8.04
C SER A 172 -18.13 12.79 -6.58
N ALA A 173 -16.93 13.26 -6.25
CA ALA A 173 -16.40 13.31 -4.89
C ALA A 173 -16.46 14.74 -4.33
N SER A 174 -17.10 14.91 -3.17
CA SER A 174 -17.21 16.23 -2.51
C SER A 174 -15.90 16.68 -1.85
N GLN A 175 -15.02 15.74 -1.50
CA GLN A 175 -13.72 16.00 -0.88
C GLN A 175 -12.54 15.82 -1.86
N GLY A 176 -12.84 15.59 -3.14
CA GLY A 176 -11.86 15.28 -4.18
C GLY A 176 -11.69 13.78 -4.41
N ASN A 177 -11.18 13.42 -5.58
CA ASN A 177 -10.96 12.02 -5.94
C ASN A 177 -9.66 11.51 -5.32
N ALA A 178 -9.79 10.65 -4.30
CA ALA A 178 -8.68 10.04 -3.60
C ALA A 178 -8.09 8.84 -4.37
N LEU A 179 -6.82 8.50 -4.11
CA LEU A 179 -6.21 7.26 -4.59
C LEU A 179 -6.74 6.05 -3.84
N PHE A 180 -6.81 6.15 -2.51
CA PHE A 180 -7.34 5.12 -1.62
C PHE A 180 -8.31 5.74 -0.62
N ALA A 181 -9.28 4.95 -0.18
CA ALA A 181 -10.16 5.28 0.93
C ALA A 181 -10.45 4.04 1.77
N ALA A 182 -10.70 4.22 3.06
CA ALA A 182 -11.02 3.16 3.99
C ALA A 182 -12.18 3.60 4.88
N GLU A 183 -13.14 2.71 5.09
CA GLU A 183 -14.05 2.82 6.22
C GLU A 183 -13.36 2.18 7.42
N ILE A 184 -13.08 3.00 8.43
CA ILE A 184 -12.48 2.55 9.68
C ILE A 184 -13.58 2.61 10.73
N VAL A 185 -13.66 1.58 11.57
CA VAL A 185 -14.63 1.51 12.67
C VAL A 185 -13.94 1.25 14.00
N GLY A 186 -14.66 1.44 15.09
CA GLY A 186 -14.20 1.16 16.45
C GLY A 186 -13.33 2.24 17.09
N PHE A 187 -13.19 3.40 16.47
CA PHE A 187 -12.59 4.57 17.11
C PHE A 187 -13.65 5.36 17.89
N GLN A 188 -13.26 6.45 18.57
CA GLN A 188 -14.22 7.36 19.20
C GLN A 188 -13.83 8.82 18.96
N ALA A 189 -14.60 9.50 18.10
CA ALA A 189 -14.50 10.94 17.92
C ALA A 189 -15.65 11.66 18.65
N LEU A 190 -15.33 12.72 19.41
CA LEU A 190 -16.33 13.67 19.88
C LEU A 190 -16.64 14.62 18.73
N ILE A 191 -17.89 14.63 18.30
CA ILE A 191 -18.40 15.75 17.52
C ILE A 191 -18.70 16.89 18.50
N ASP A 192 -17.96 18.00 18.36
CA ASP A 192 -18.31 19.23 19.05
C ASP A 192 -19.66 19.73 18.53
N ASN A 193 -20.73 19.44 19.27
CA ASN A 193 -22.08 19.98 19.05
C ASN A 193 -22.15 21.46 19.48
N SER A 194 -21.20 22.28 19.04
CA SER A 194 -21.01 23.67 19.47
C SER A 194 -22.17 24.62 19.14
N GLY A 195 -23.24 24.14 18.49
CA GLY A 195 -24.44 24.91 18.15
C GLY A 195 -25.70 24.67 18.99
N SER A 196 -25.75 23.69 19.91
CA SER A 196 -26.99 23.37 20.65
C SER A 196 -27.00 23.94 22.08
N THR A 197 -27.42 25.19 22.23
CA THR A 197 -27.48 25.90 23.53
C THR A 197 -28.62 25.47 24.47
N TYR A 198 -29.59 24.66 24.02
CA TYR A 198 -30.84 24.50 24.77
C TYR A 198 -31.02 23.21 25.60
N TYR A 199 -30.17 22.20 25.45
CA TYR A 199 -30.12 21.05 26.35
C TYR A 199 -28.68 20.52 26.40
N LYS A 200 -28.18 20.15 27.59
CA LYS A 200 -26.89 19.43 27.77
C LYS A 200 -26.97 18.05 27.13
N LYS A 201 -26.99 18.00 25.80
CA LYS A 201 -26.95 16.78 25.02
C LYS A 201 -25.55 16.20 25.23
N ARG A 202 -25.47 14.92 25.63
CA ARG A 202 -24.20 14.20 25.67
C ARG A 202 -23.53 14.35 24.30
N PRO A 203 -22.20 14.50 24.22
CA PRO A 203 -21.52 14.52 22.94
C PRO A 203 -21.92 13.28 22.15
N THR A 204 -22.25 13.47 20.87
CA THR A 204 -22.47 12.35 19.96
C THR A 204 -21.10 11.75 19.67
N LEU A 205 -20.94 10.48 20.04
CA LEU A 205 -19.74 9.71 19.70
C LEU A 205 -19.93 9.18 18.28
N VAL A 206 -18.93 9.41 17.44
CA VAL A 206 -18.78 8.73 16.16
C VAL A 206 -17.77 7.62 16.34
N ASP A 207 -18.14 6.42 15.92
CA ASP A 207 -17.35 5.21 16.02
C ASP A 207 -17.07 4.53 14.68
N GLU A 208 -17.42 5.20 13.57
CA GLU A 208 -17.13 4.80 12.20
C GLU A 208 -16.92 6.02 11.32
N GLY A 209 -16.13 5.88 10.26
CA GLY A 209 -15.86 6.99 9.35
C GLY A 209 -15.01 6.60 8.16
N TYR A 210 -15.03 7.46 7.15
CA TYR A 210 -14.23 7.29 5.95
C TYR A 210 -12.97 8.13 6.04
N PHE A 211 -11.86 7.52 5.67
CA PHE A 211 -10.52 8.11 5.67
C PHE A 211 -9.87 7.86 4.34
N ALA A 212 -9.21 8.85 3.76
CA ALA A 212 -8.71 8.75 2.40
C ALA A 212 -7.39 9.49 2.20
N THR A 213 -6.70 9.17 1.11
CA THR A 213 -5.57 9.97 0.64
C THR A 213 -6.08 11.28 0.03
N SER A 214 -5.35 12.37 0.23
CA SER A 214 -5.59 13.64 -0.44
C SER A 214 -5.39 13.55 -1.95
N ALA A 215 -6.12 14.40 -2.69
CA ALA A 215 -5.97 14.47 -4.14
C ALA A 215 -4.54 14.87 -4.51
N GLY A 216 -3.86 14.04 -5.29
CA GLY A 216 -2.45 14.25 -5.65
C GLY A 216 -1.44 13.82 -4.58
N SER A 217 -1.88 13.08 -3.55
CA SER A 217 -1.01 12.48 -2.54
C SER A 217 0.18 11.77 -3.19
N GLN A 218 1.38 12.05 -2.66
CA GLN A 218 2.62 11.41 -3.09
C GLN A 218 2.94 10.26 -2.14
N PRO A 219 3.56 9.18 -2.62
CA PRO A 219 4.02 8.12 -1.74
C PRO A 219 5.02 8.70 -0.74
N LEU A 220 4.96 8.22 0.51
CA LEU A 220 5.98 8.49 1.50
C LEU A 220 7.35 8.04 0.96
N PRO A 221 8.42 8.78 1.30
CA PRO A 221 9.76 8.29 1.03
C PRO A 221 9.91 6.91 1.71
N PRO A 222 10.61 5.95 1.08
CA PRO A 222 10.81 4.63 1.67
C PRO A 222 11.34 4.76 3.10
N THR A 223 10.56 4.30 4.08
CA THR A 223 10.94 4.36 5.49
C THR A 223 11.84 3.17 5.80
N GLY A 224 13.14 3.37 5.61
CA GLY A 224 14.16 2.37 5.86
C GLY A 224 15.36 2.66 4.99
N ASP A 225 16.56 2.59 5.57
CA ASP A 225 17.74 2.48 4.73
C ASP A 225 17.53 1.23 3.85
N PRO A 226 17.70 1.33 2.51
CA PRO A 226 17.60 0.16 1.67
C PRO A 226 18.50 -0.90 2.29
N SER A 227 17.95 -2.08 2.61
CA SER A 227 18.73 -3.13 3.24
C SER A 227 19.98 -3.30 2.39
N ALA A 228 21.15 -3.09 2.99
CA ALA A 228 22.39 -3.05 2.23
C ALA A 228 22.57 -4.44 1.61
N VAL A 229 22.19 -4.56 0.35
CA VAL A 229 22.29 -5.81 -0.40
C VAL A 229 23.76 -6.11 -0.48
N PRO A 230 24.25 -7.21 0.13
CA PRO A 230 25.62 -7.61 -0.06
C PRO A 230 25.77 -7.90 -1.56
N LEU A 231 26.56 -7.07 -2.26
CA LEU A 231 26.84 -7.32 -3.67
C LEU A 231 27.32 -8.77 -3.79
N PRO A 232 26.77 -9.57 -4.73
CA PRO A 232 27.17 -10.95 -4.89
C PRO A 232 28.69 -11.04 -4.96
N ALA A 233 29.29 -12.08 -4.36
CA ALA A 233 30.75 -12.26 -4.37
C ALA A 233 31.34 -12.14 -5.78
N ALA A 234 30.57 -12.51 -6.81
CA ALA A 234 30.90 -12.32 -8.21
C ALA A 234 31.18 -10.85 -8.59
N VAL A 235 30.41 -9.87 -8.10
CA VAL A 235 30.62 -8.44 -8.37
C VAL A 235 31.93 -7.96 -7.73
N TRP A 236 32.21 -8.39 -6.50
CA TRP A 236 33.48 -8.10 -5.83
C TRP A 236 34.68 -8.71 -6.55
N MET A 237 34.58 -9.98 -6.94
CA MET A 237 35.63 -10.69 -7.67
C MET A 237 35.85 -10.10 -9.06
N PHE A 238 34.77 -9.70 -9.73
CA PHE A 238 34.83 -9.03 -11.02
C PHE A 238 35.51 -7.65 -10.88
N GLY A 239 35.12 -6.85 -9.90
CA GLY A 239 35.75 -5.55 -9.61
C GLY A 239 37.24 -5.69 -9.28
N ALA A 240 37.60 -6.67 -8.45
CA ALA A 240 39.00 -6.97 -8.11
C ALA A 240 39.80 -7.43 -9.33
N GLY A 241 39.24 -8.32 -10.16
CA GLY A 241 39.86 -8.80 -11.39
C GLY A 241 40.08 -7.69 -12.42
N LEU A 242 39.09 -6.81 -12.60
CA LEU A 242 39.18 -5.66 -13.50
C LEU A 242 40.28 -4.68 -13.05
N MET A 243 40.35 -4.38 -11.75
CA MET A 243 41.43 -3.55 -11.20
C MET A 243 42.81 -4.19 -11.38
N GLY A 244 42.91 -5.52 -11.25
CA GLY A 244 44.14 -6.26 -11.55
C GLY A 244 44.59 -6.11 -13.00
N LEU A 245 43.65 -6.23 -13.94
CA LEU A 245 43.89 -6.07 -15.38
C LEU A 245 44.35 -4.66 -15.74
N LEU A 246 43.69 -3.62 -15.23
CA LEU A 246 44.07 -2.22 -15.44
C LEU A 246 45.47 -1.91 -14.90
N ARG A 247 45.86 -2.52 -13.78
CA ARG A 247 47.21 -2.36 -13.23
C ARG A 247 48.27 -3.02 -14.13
N PHE A 248 47.95 -4.16 -14.72
CA PHE A 248 48.86 -4.87 -15.60
C PHE A 248 49.10 -4.12 -16.93
N THR A 249 48.04 -3.56 -17.52
CA THR A 249 48.16 -2.78 -18.77
C THR A 249 48.95 -1.48 -18.56
N ARG A 250 48.76 -0.78 -17.44
CA ARG A 250 49.52 0.42 -17.11
C ARG A 250 51.02 0.17 -16.91
N ARG A 251 51.41 -0.99 -16.36
CA ARG A 251 52.83 -1.34 -16.21
C ARG A 251 53.50 -1.60 -17.55
N ARG A 252 52.80 -2.21 -18.51
CA ARG A 252 53.34 -2.44 -19.85
C ARG A 252 53.54 -1.16 -20.65
N SER A 253 52.70 -0.14 -20.48
CA SER A 253 52.85 1.13 -21.20
C SER A 253 54.00 2.01 -20.69
N LEU A 254 54.54 1.73 -19.50
CA LEU A 254 55.69 2.46 -18.95
C LEU A 254 57.03 1.80 -19.28
N ALA A 255 57.00 0.55 -19.75
CA ALA A 255 58.20 -0.23 -20.10
C ALA A 255 58.48 -0.22 -21.62
N ALA A 256 57.61 0.41 -22.41
CA ALA A 256 57.74 0.62 -23.85
C ALA A 256 57.92 2.12 -24.11
#